data_AF-A0A1M5T9C3-F1
#
_entry.id   AF-A0A1M5T9C3-F1
#
_cell.length_a   1.000
_cell.length_b   1.000
_cell.length_c   1.000
_cell.angle_alpha   90.00
_cell.angle_beta   90.00
_cell.angle_gamma   90.00
#
_symmetry.space_group_name_H-M   'P 1'
#
loop_
_entity.id
_entity.type
_entity.pdbx_description
1 polymer ?
#
loop_
_entity_poly.entity_id
_entity_poly.type
_entity_poly.pdbx_seq_one_letter_code
_entity_poly.pdbx_strand_id
1 'polypeptide(L)'
;MNIDQFVQANIISCQSELVSLLTSPEAQEIRSRLTPCPLQDLLGQAEEISYPIADFDETAVQLGYDQQQDGTWSHTSNLSYATSQDVCTEHDAEPYYWEVFEFWQVTSYLAGQLTSRGEQVDLDFAGMQIWARTTTGQSIALDGVIQRIFKATGG
;
A
#
# COMPACT_ATOMS: atom_id res chain seq x y z
N MET A 1 3.34 -13.08 -23.29
CA MET A 1 2.45 -13.24 -22.11
C MET A 1 1.54 -12.03 -22.11
N ASN A 2 0.22 -12.17 -21.96
CA ASN A 2 -0.68 -11.03 -21.81
C ASN A 2 -0.85 -10.66 -20.32
N ILE A 3 -1.53 -9.55 -20.04
CA ILE A 3 -1.70 -9.07 -18.66
C ILE A 3 -2.51 -10.04 -17.79
N ASP A 4 -3.52 -10.71 -18.34
CA ASP A 4 -4.31 -11.69 -17.59
C ASP A 4 -3.47 -12.89 -17.17
N GLN A 5 -2.60 -13.38 -18.06
CA GLN A 5 -1.63 -14.44 -17.74
C GLN A 5 -0.62 -13.99 -16.68
N PHE A 6 -0.19 -12.72 -16.73
CA PHE A 6 0.68 -12.15 -15.69
C PHE A 6 -0.01 -12.13 -14.33
N VAL A 7 -1.27 -11.68 -14.28
CA VAL A 7 -2.09 -11.66 -13.05
C VAL A 7 -2.27 -13.08 -12.52
N GLN A 8 -2.66 -14.04 -13.37
CA GLN A 8 -2.84 -15.44 -12.98
C GLN A 8 -1.56 -16.09 -12.44
N ALA A 9 -0.39 -15.67 -12.91
CA ALA A 9 0.89 -16.18 -12.45
C ALA A 9 1.36 -15.56 -11.12
N ASN A 10 0.84 -14.39 -10.73
CA ASN A 10 1.39 -13.59 -9.63
C ASN A 10 0.41 -13.25 -8.51
N ILE A 11 -0.89 -13.30 -8.77
CA ILE A 11 -1.94 -13.20 -7.75
C ILE A 11 -2.36 -14.61 -7.36
N ILE A 12 -2.26 -14.92 -6.06
CA ILE A 12 -2.51 -16.27 -5.54
C ILE A 12 -3.96 -16.41 -5.10
N SER A 13 -4.41 -15.56 -4.17
CA SER A 13 -5.78 -15.58 -3.65
C SER A 13 -6.13 -14.27 -2.96
N CYS A 14 -7.43 -14.00 -2.84
CA CYS A 14 -7.95 -12.92 -2.01
C CYS A 14 -7.88 -13.32 -0.53
N GLN A 15 -7.39 -12.43 0.31
CA GLN A 15 -7.25 -12.59 1.76
C GLN A 15 -8.09 -11.57 2.55
N SER A 16 -8.95 -10.80 1.89
CA SER A 16 -9.74 -9.74 2.54
C SER A 16 -10.60 -10.25 3.70
N GLU A 17 -11.24 -11.41 3.56
CA GLU A 17 -12.04 -12.02 4.63
C GLU A 17 -11.17 -12.43 5.82
N LEU A 18 -9.97 -12.95 5.57
CA LEU A 18 -9.02 -13.31 6.63
C LEU A 18 -8.59 -12.06 7.40
N VAL A 19 -8.17 -11.02 6.68
CA VAL A 19 -7.75 -9.75 7.31
C VAL A 19 -8.92 -9.14 8.06
N SER A 20 -10.12 -9.09 7.47
CA SER A 20 -11.34 -8.58 8.13
C SER A 20 -11.69 -9.35 9.40
N LEU A 21 -11.47 -10.66 9.44
CA LEU A 21 -11.69 -11.46 10.64
C LEU A 21 -10.65 -11.13 11.72
N LEU A 22 -9.39 -10.94 11.34
CA LEU A 22 -8.29 -10.64 12.27
C LEU A 22 -8.34 -9.19 12.80
N THR A 23 -8.93 -8.27 12.05
CA THR A 23 -9.15 -6.88 12.47
C THR A 23 -10.49 -6.65 13.15
N SER A 24 -11.31 -7.69 13.31
CA SER A 24 -12.62 -7.56 13.94
C SER A 24 -12.52 -7.11 15.40
N PRO A 25 -13.55 -6.42 15.95
CA PRO A 25 -13.56 -6.02 17.35
C PRO A 25 -13.33 -7.19 18.31
N GLU A 26 -13.91 -8.36 18.01
CA GLU A 26 -13.74 -9.57 18.81
C GLU A 26 -12.29 -10.07 18.78
N ALA A 27 -11.65 -10.03 17.61
CA ALA A 27 -10.26 -10.44 17.46
C ALA A 27 -9.30 -9.49 18.21
N GLN A 28 -9.57 -8.19 18.18
CA GLN A 28 -8.79 -7.18 18.91
C GLN A 28 -9.03 -7.26 20.44
N GLU A 29 -10.25 -7.58 20.89
CA GLU A 29 -10.50 -7.88 22.30
C GLU A 29 -9.67 -9.09 22.76
N ILE A 30 -9.64 -10.17 21.97
CA ILE A 30 -8.81 -11.34 22.24
C ILE A 30 -7.33 -10.93 22.30
N ARG A 31 -6.84 -10.16 21.33
CA ARG A 31 -5.44 -9.68 21.27
C ARG A 31 -5.03 -8.98 22.56
N SER A 32 -5.88 -8.13 23.12
CA SER A 32 -5.61 -7.38 24.36
C SER A 32 -5.43 -8.26 25.59
N ARG A 33 -5.94 -9.50 25.54
CA ARG A 33 -5.90 -10.49 26.63
C ARG A 33 -4.86 -11.57 26.42
N LEU A 34 -4.27 -11.66 25.22
CA LEU A 34 -3.21 -12.61 24.93
C LEU A 34 -1.92 -12.17 25.62
N THR A 35 -1.17 -13.17 26.09
CA THR A 35 0.25 -12.97 26.39
C THR A 35 1.03 -12.93 25.06
N PRO A 36 2.21 -12.28 25.03
CA PRO A 36 3.07 -12.24 23.84
C PRO A 36 3.25 -13.62 23.21
N CYS A 37 2.69 -13.78 22.00
CA CYS A 37 2.70 -15.02 21.24
C CYS A 37 2.45 -14.72 19.75
N PRO A 38 2.77 -15.66 18.84
CA PRO A 38 2.65 -15.44 17.40
C PRO A 38 1.26 -15.01 16.92
N LEU A 39 0.19 -15.43 17.62
CA LEU A 39 -1.17 -15.00 17.30
C LEU A 39 -1.40 -13.52 17.64
N GLN A 40 -0.82 -13.03 18.75
CA GLN A 40 -0.91 -11.60 19.10
C GLN A 40 -0.20 -10.74 18.06
N ASP A 41 0.94 -11.21 17.54
CA ASP A 41 1.70 -10.55 16.49
C ASP A 41 0.92 -10.51 15.16
N LEU A 42 0.33 -11.64 14.75
CA LEU A 42 -0.50 -11.74 13.55
C LEU A 42 -1.71 -10.79 13.59
N LEU A 43 -2.36 -10.66 14.75
CA LEU A 43 -3.48 -9.72 14.94
C LEU A 43 -3.01 -8.26 14.85
N GLY A 44 -1.76 -7.98 15.24
CA GLY A 44 -1.14 -6.67 15.05
C GLY A 44 -0.78 -6.39 13.60
N GLN A 45 -0.20 -7.36 12.89
CA GLN A 45 0.09 -7.25 11.46
C GLN A 45 -1.18 -6.98 10.65
N ALA A 46 -2.28 -7.69 10.97
CA ALA A 46 -3.56 -7.49 10.29
C ALA A 46 -4.13 -6.09 10.49
N GLU A 47 -3.96 -5.53 11.69
CA GLU A 47 -4.33 -4.14 11.96
C GLU A 47 -3.44 -3.18 11.19
N GLU A 48 -2.12 -3.35 11.25
CA GLU A 48 -1.15 -2.47 10.61
C GLU A 48 -1.33 -2.41 9.08
N ILE A 49 -1.49 -3.57 8.44
CA ILE A 49 -1.69 -3.63 6.99
C ILE A 49 -3.04 -3.03 6.56
N SER A 50 -4.00 -2.94 7.48
CA SER A 50 -5.32 -2.36 7.22
C SER A 50 -5.40 -0.84 7.38
N TYR A 51 -4.36 -0.20 7.92
CA TYR A 51 -4.36 1.24 8.06
C TYR A 51 -4.36 1.94 6.70
N PRO A 52 -5.05 3.09 6.58
CA PRO A 52 -4.99 3.91 5.37
C PRO A 52 -3.55 4.31 5.02
N ILE A 53 -3.26 4.34 3.72
CA ILE A 53 -1.93 4.69 3.21
C ILE A 53 -1.82 6.21 3.15
N ALA A 54 -0.83 6.78 3.86
CA ALA A 54 -0.50 8.19 3.78
C ALA A 54 0.17 8.52 2.44
N ASP A 55 -0.39 9.47 1.71
CA ASP A 55 0.10 10.02 0.46
C ASP A 55 0.41 11.50 0.63
N PHE A 56 1.67 11.76 0.95
CA PHE A 56 2.21 13.11 1.07
C PHE A 56 2.35 13.80 -0.30
N ASP A 57 2.50 13.03 -1.38
CA ASP A 57 2.68 13.56 -2.73
C ASP A 57 1.38 14.23 -3.20
N GLU A 58 0.24 13.56 -3.00
CA GLU A 58 -1.09 14.12 -3.30
C GLU A 58 -1.37 15.39 -2.48
N THR A 59 -1.07 15.40 -1.18
CA THR A 59 -1.21 16.63 -0.37
C THR A 59 -0.30 17.75 -0.86
N ALA A 60 0.97 17.45 -1.19
CA ALA A 60 1.91 18.45 -1.69
C ALA A 60 1.43 19.06 -3.01
N VAL A 61 0.87 18.25 -3.92
CA VAL A 61 0.22 18.74 -5.16
C VAL A 61 -0.97 19.65 -4.86
N GLN A 62 -1.81 19.31 -3.88
CA GLN A 62 -2.94 20.16 -3.47
C GLN A 62 -2.50 21.49 -2.85
N LEU A 63 -1.33 21.52 -2.21
CA LEU A 63 -0.67 22.74 -1.73
C LEU A 63 0.01 23.54 -2.86
N GLY A 64 -0.04 23.05 -4.11
CA GLY A 64 0.51 23.70 -5.29
C GLY A 64 1.99 23.43 -5.55
N TYR A 65 2.57 22.42 -4.91
CA TYR A 65 3.94 22.00 -5.17
C TYR A 65 3.99 20.98 -6.31
N ASP A 66 5.03 21.07 -7.12
CA ASP A 66 5.30 20.13 -8.20
C ASP A 66 6.61 19.37 -7.94
N GLN A 67 6.60 18.06 -8.12
CA GLN A 67 7.81 17.23 -8.08
C GLN A 67 8.69 17.49 -9.30
N GLN A 68 9.96 17.79 -9.06
CA GLN A 68 10.98 18.06 -10.06
C GLN A 68 11.68 16.76 -10.50
N GLN A 69 12.43 16.82 -11.61
CA GLN A 69 13.16 15.65 -12.13
C GLN A 69 14.25 15.11 -11.20
N ASP A 70 14.76 15.95 -10.29
CA ASP A 70 15.74 15.57 -9.27
C ASP A 70 15.08 14.99 -7.99
N GLY A 71 13.75 14.88 -7.96
CA GLY A 71 12.97 14.37 -6.84
C GLY A 71 12.58 15.43 -5.81
N THR A 72 13.07 16.66 -5.93
CA THR A 72 12.69 17.76 -5.03
C THR A 72 11.29 18.27 -5.33
N TRP A 73 10.67 18.92 -4.35
CA TRP A 73 9.36 19.55 -4.50
C TRP A 73 9.54 21.06 -4.54
N SER A 74 8.89 21.75 -5.49
CA SER A 74 9.01 23.21 -5.59
C SER A 74 7.67 23.88 -5.84
N HIS A 75 7.52 25.10 -5.33
CA HIS A 75 6.37 25.96 -5.54
C HIS A 75 6.79 27.23 -6.29
N THR A 76 5.85 27.85 -7.00
CA THR A 76 6.06 29.07 -7.80
C THR A 76 6.66 30.27 -7.04
N SER A 77 6.66 30.23 -5.71
CA SER A 77 7.23 31.27 -4.82
C SER A 77 8.72 31.08 -4.49
N ASN A 78 9.47 30.25 -5.24
CA ASN A 78 10.87 29.89 -4.98
C ASN A 78 11.11 29.11 -3.66
N LEU A 79 10.07 28.48 -3.11
CA LEU A 79 10.21 27.53 -2.00
C LEU A 79 10.46 26.14 -2.59
N SER A 80 11.43 25.43 -2.02
CA SER A 80 11.75 24.06 -2.41
C SER A 80 12.08 23.20 -1.21
N TYR A 81 11.65 21.94 -1.25
CA TYR A 81 11.79 20.94 -0.20
C TYR A 81 12.34 19.64 -0.79
N ALA A 82 13.03 18.86 0.04
CA ALA A 82 13.62 17.60 -0.40
C ALA A 82 12.55 16.52 -0.63
N THR A 83 11.51 16.48 0.21
CA THR A 83 10.42 15.50 0.12
C THR A 83 9.04 16.16 0.24
N SER A 84 8.01 15.45 -0.22
CA SER A 84 6.60 15.84 -0.03
C SER A 84 6.20 15.85 1.45
N GLN A 85 6.80 14.98 2.26
CA GLN A 85 6.60 14.97 3.71
C GLN A 85 7.12 16.25 4.37
N ASP A 86 8.25 16.79 3.90
CA ASP A 86 8.77 18.08 4.37
C ASP A 86 7.83 19.23 3.99
N VAL A 87 7.25 19.19 2.78
CA VAL A 87 6.20 20.15 2.37
C VAL A 87 5.03 20.08 3.35
N CYS A 88 4.51 18.89 3.62
CA CYS A 88 3.37 18.73 4.52
C CYS A 88 3.69 19.22 5.94
N THR A 89 4.89 18.92 6.44
CA THR A 89 5.33 19.33 7.79
C THR A 89 5.46 20.84 7.93
N GLU A 90 6.07 21.52 6.95
CA GLU A 90 6.24 22.98 7.00
C GLU A 90 4.91 23.73 6.90
N HIS A 91 3.93 23.14 6.22
CA HIS A 91 2.60 23.73 6.04
C HIS A 91 1.57 23.26 7.06
N ASP A 92 1.97 22.47 8.07
CA ASP A 92 1.08 21.86 9.08
C ASP A 92 -0.11 21.13 8.42
N ALA A 93 0.18 20.41 7.33
CA ALA A 93 -0.81 19.73 6.51
C ALA A 93 -0.75 18.21 6.76
N GLU A 94 -1.92 17.62 6.97
CA GLU A 94 -2.07 16.17 7.06
C GLU A 94 -1.94 15.53 5.66
N PRO A 95 -1.34 14.31 5.55
CA PRO A 95 -1.29 13.61 4.29
C PRO A 95 -2.70 13.21 3.84
N TYR A 96 -2.87 13.06 2.53
CA TYR A 96 -4.05 12.42 1.97
C TYR A 96 -4.00 10.94 2.36
N TYR A 97 -5.12 10.36 2.76
CA TYR A 97 -5.17 8.96 3.17
C TYR A 97 -5.95 8.13 2.16
N TRP A 98 -5.29 7.18 1.52
CA TRP A 98 -5.95 6.20 0.66
C TRP A 98 -6.48 5.05 1.51
N GLU A 99 -7.79 4.81 1.40
CA GLU A 99 -8.42 3.64 2.00
C GLU A 99 -7.92 2.35 1.32
N VAL A 100 -7.63 1.34 2.13
CA VAL A 100 -7.35 -0.02 1.67
C VAL A 100 -8.68 -0.77 1.56
N PHE A 101 -8.97 -1.32 0.37
CA PHE A 101 -10.24 -2.03 0.14
C PHE A 101 -10.08 -3.54 0.02
N GLU A 102 -8.94 -4.02 -0.48
CA GLU A 102 -8.74 -5.45 -0.74
C GLU A 102 -7.34 -5.91 -0.34
N PHE A 103 -7.23 -7.16 0.12
CA PHE A 103 -5.96 -7.77 0.51
C PHE A 103 -5.71 -8.98 -0.40
N TRP A 104 -4.58 -8.98 -1.10
CA TRP A 104 -4.26 -10.02 -2.08
C TRP A 104 -2.94 -10.69 -1.74
N GLN A 105 -2.97 -12.02 -1.66
CA GLN A 105 -1.74 -12.79 -1.60
C GLN A 105 -1.05 -12.76 -2.96
N VAL A 106 0.23 -12.42 -2.97
CA VAL A 106 1.04 -12.30 -4.19
C VAL A 106 2.31 -13.15 -4.12
N THR A 107 2.97 -13.33 -5.26
CA THR A 107 4.29 -13.97 -5.33
C THR A 107 5.40 -13.02 -4.87
N SER A 108 6.55 -13.58 -4.48
CA SER A 108 7.74 -12.80 -4.08
C SER A 108 8.27 -11.89 -5.16
N TYR A 109 8.07 -12.27 -6.42
CA TYR A 109 8.37 -11.40 -7.53
C TYR A 109 7.46 -10.17 -7.55
N LEU A 110 6.13 -10.37 -7.49
CA LEU A 110 5.19 -9.26 -7.55
C LEU A 110 5.26 -8.37 -6.30
N ALA A 111 5.44 -8.97 -5.11
CA ALA A 111 5.65 -8.23 -3.87
C ALA A 111 6.81 -7.23 -4.00
N GLY A 112 7.98 -7.67 -4.48
CA GLY A 112 9.13 -6.79 -4.68
C GLY A 112 8.86 -5.66 -5.68
N GLN A 113 8.11 -5.95 -6.75
CA GLN A 113 7.75 -4.94 -7.75
C GLN A 113 6.74 -3.90 -7.24
N LEU A 114 5.83 -4.32 -6.35
CA LEU A 114 4.86 -3.45 -5.70
C LEU A 114 5.54 -2.55 -4.66
N THR A 115 6.35 -3.13 -3.77
CA THR A 115 7.12 -2.38 -2.76
C THR A 115 8.06 -1.36 -3.42
N SER A 116 8.72 -1.70 -4.53
CA SER A 116 9.59 -0.76 -5.25
C SER A 116 8.84 0.42 -5.87
N ARG A 117 7.50 0.40 -5.87
CA ARG A 117 6.62 1.44 -6.43
C ARG A 117 5.82 2.16 -5.34
N GLY A 118 6.15 1.93 -4.06
CA GLY A 118 5.51 2.59 -2.92
C GLY A 118 4.18 1.95 -2.51
N GLU A 119 3.81 0.81 -3.05
CA GLU A 119 2.61 0.10 -2.63
C GLU A 119 2.81 -0.54 -1.25
N GLN A 120 1.76 -0.56 -0.43
CA GLN A 120 1.79 -1.21 0.87
C GLN A 120 1.71 -2.73 0.71
N VAL A 121 2.79 -3.41 1.11
CA VAL A 121 2.90 -4.86 1.07
C VAL A 121 3.50 -5.35 2.38
N ASP A 122 2.79 -6.23 3.09
CA ASP A 122 3.39 -7.02 4.16
C ASP A 122 4.10 -8.22 3.55
N LEU A 123 5.40 -8.34 3.81
CA LEU A 123 6.26 -9.37 3.22
C LEU A 123 6.28 -10.69 4.03
N ASP A 124 5.71 -10.70 5.24
CA ASP A 124 5.71 -11.85 6.15
C ASP A 124 4.43 -11.93 7.00
N PHE A 125 3.27 -11.75 6.36
CA PHE A 125 1.97 -11.91 6.98
C PHE A 125 1.63 -13.41 7.11
N ALA A 126 1.86 -13.99 8.28
CA ALA A 126 1.74 -15.45 8.49
C ALA A 126 2.52 -16.29 7.45
N GLY A 127 3.69 -15.82 7.02
CA GLY A 127 4.50 -16.46 5.96
C GLY A 127 3.99 -16.21 4.53
N MET A 128 3.01 -15.32 4.35
CA MET A 128 2.50 -14.88 3.05
C MET A 128 2.94 -13.45 2.75
N GLN A 129 2.86 -13.08 1.48
CA GLN A 129 3.07 -11.71 1.04
C GLN A 129 1.73 -11.12 0.62
N ILE A 130 1.29 -10.11 1.34
CA ILE A 130 -0.03 -9.53 1.19
C ILE A 130 0.11 -8.10 0.69
N TRP A 131 -0.48 -7.83 -0.46
CA TRP A 131 -0.63 -6.48 -0.99
C TRP A 131 -1.96 -5.88 -0.52
N ALA A 132 -1.89 -4.69 0.09
CA ALA A 132 -3.02 -3.86 0.44
C ALA A 132 -3.37 -2.96 -0.76
N ARG A 133 -4.49 -3.28 -1.42
CA ARG A 133 -4.93 -2.62 -2.64
C ARG A 133 -5.95 -1.53 -2.32
N THR A 134 -5.72 -0.33 -2.85
CA THR A 134 -6.55 0.87 -2.65
C THR A 134 -7.65 1.05 -3.69
N THR A 135 -7.97 -0.01 -4.44
CA THR A 135 -9.10 -0.01 -5.39
C THR A 135 -9.90 -1.31 -5.30
N THR A 136 -11.19 -1.27 -5.62
CA THR A 136 -12.10 -2.43 -5.52
C THR A 136 -13.11 -2.50 -6.67
N GLY A 137 -13.75 -3.65 -6.86
CA GLY A 137 -14.83 -3.87 -7.83
C GLY A 137 -14.37 -3.99 -9.30
N GLN A 138 -13.08 -3.81 -9.54
CA GLN A 138 -12.46 -3.90 -10.86
C GLN A 138 -11.44 -5.04 -10.91
N SER A 139 -11.30 -5.66 -12.09
CA SER A 139 -10.28 -6.70 -12.33
C SER A 139 -8.89 -6.19 -11.96
N ILE A 140 -8.07 -7.04 -11.35
CA ILE A 140 -6.66 -6.72 -11.01
C ILE A 140 -5.85 -6.38 -12.27
N ALA A 141 -6.21 -6.95 -13.44
CA ALA A 141 -5.56 -6.60 -14.70
C ALA A 141 -5.78 -5.14 -15.12
N LEU A 142 -6.83 -4.49 -14.63
CA LEU A 142 -7.11 -3.08 -14.88
C LEU A 142 -6.41 -2.16 -13.88
N ASP A 143 -5.79 -2.70 -12.83
CA ASP A 143 -5.13 -1.92 -11.81
C ASP A 143 -3.93 -1.15 -12.38
N GLY A 144 -3.83 0.13 -12.02
CA GLY A 144 -2.81 1.03 -12.54
C GLY A 144 -1.39 0.58 -12.20
N VAL A 145 -1.13 0.08 -10.98
CA VAL A 145 0.21 -0.39 -10.62
C VAL A 145 0.56 -1.68 -11.34
N ILE A 146 -0.40 -2.59 -11.49
CA ILE A 146 -0.22 -3.85 -12.21
C ILE A 146 0.10 -3.59 -13.69
N GLN A 147 -0.62 -2.66 -14.34
CA GLN A 147 -0.32 -2.28 -15.72
C GLN A 147 1.08 -1.66 -15.86
N ARG A 148 1.50 -0.81 -14.91
CA ARG A 148 2.85 -0.22 -14.91
C ARG A 148 3.93 -1.29 -14.74
N ILE A 149 3.72 -2.24 -13.83
CA ILE A 149 4.64 -3.37 -13.61
C ILE A 149 4.74 -4.22 -14.87
N PHE A 150 3.60 -4.63 -15.44
CA PHE A 150 3.55 -5.46 -16.65
C PHE A 150 4.34 -4.82 -17.81
N LYS A 151 4.05 -3.55 -18.12
CA LYS A 151 4.76 -2.79 -19.18
C LYS A 151 6.26 -2.68 -18.93
N ALA A 152 6.67 -2.41 -17.67
CA ALA A 152 8.09 -2.29 -17.33
C ALA A 152 8.87 -3.61 -17.47
N THR A 153 8.18 -4.75 -17.38
CA THR A 153 8.78 -6.10 -17.39
C THR A 153 8.76 -6.78 -18.76
N GLY A 154 8.46 -6.02 -19.82
CA GLY A 154 8.44 -6.53 -21.20
C GLY A 154 7.11 -7.18 -21.62
N GLY A 155 6.01 -6.77 -20.98
CA GLY A 155 4.65 -7.11 -21.37
C GLY A 155 4.14 -6.33 -22.59
#